data_AF-A0A645IP72-F1
#
_entry.id   AF-A0A645IP72-F1
#
_cell.length_a   1.000
_cell.length_b   1.000
_cell.length_c   1.000
_cell.angle_alpha   90.00
_cell.angle_beta   90.00
_cell.angle_gamma   90.00
#
_symmetry.space_group_name_H-M   'P 1'
#
loop_
_entity.id
_entity.type
_entity.pdbx_description
1 polymer ?
#
loop_
_entity_poly.entity_id
_entity_poly.type
_entity_poly.pdbx_seq_one_letter_code
_entity_poly.pdbx_strand_id
1 'polypeptide(L)' 'MIVTFPREITPVSAQGGTVEGQTVSFPAVAKLAPKQAVTYTIKAKGANPGDARTKFTLTSAELKAPVIAEESTTVY' A
#
# COMPACT_ATOMS: atom_id res chain seq x y z
N MET A 1 -2.97 -6.95 -3.02
CA MET A 1 -2.21 -6.24 -1.95
C MET A 1 -3.10 -5.18 -1.34
N ILE A 2 -3.04 -4.95 -0.04
CA ILE A 2 -3.84 -3.93 0.65
C ILE A 2 -2.89 -2.99 1.39
N VAL A 3 -3.12 -1.69 1.27
CA VAL A 3 -2.35 -0.64 1.94
C VAL A 3 -3.29 0.22 2.76
N THR A 4 -2.94 0.46 4.02
CA THR A 4 -3.74 1.24 4.96
C THR A 4 -2.96 2.47 5.39
N PHE A 5 -3.58 3.63 5.20
CA PHE A 5 -3.02 4.94 5.54
C PHE A 5 -3.61 5.43 6.88
N PRO A 6 -2.77 5.93 7.80
CA PRO A 6 -3.23 6.59 9.00
C PRO A 6 -3.73 8.01 8.65
N ARG A 7 -4.53 8.64 9.53
CA ARG A 7 -5.26 9.90 9.26
C ARG A 7 -4.38 11.08 8.85
N GLU A 8 -3.09 11.02 9.15
CA GLU A 8 -2.07 12.02 8.84
C GLU A 8 -1.75 12.04 7.33
N ILE A 9 -1.95 10.93 6.62
CA ILE A 9 -1.70 10.80 5.18
C ILE A 9 -3.00 10.40 4.47
N THR A 10 -3.32 11.08 3.36
CA THR A 10 -4.45 10.74 2.50
C THR A 10 -3.96 10.23 1.14
N PRO A 11 -4.34 9.02 0.71
CA PRO A 11 -4.04 8.53 -0.63
C PRO A 11 -4.84 9.33 -1.67
N VAL A 12 -4.17 9.71 -2.75
CA VAL A 12 -4.74 10.54 -3.84
C VAL A 12 -5.04 9.69 -5.07
N SER A 13 -4.12 8.78 -5.42
CA SER A 13 -4.29 7.90 -6.58
C SER A 13 -3.40 6.66 -6.46
N ALA A 14 -3.84 5.54 -7.01
CA ALA A 14 -3.05 4.32 -7.10
C ALA A 14 -3.01 3.83 -8.56
N GLN A 15 -1.82 3.56 -9.10
CA GLN A 15 -1.69 3.02 -10.45
C GLN A 15 -2.02 1.53 -10.45
N GLY A 16 -3.12 1.13 -11.10
CA GLY A 16 -3.57 -0.25 -11.14
C GLY A 16 -4.20 -0.74 -9.83
N GLY A 17 -4.60 0.18 -8.94
CA GLY A 17 -5.31 -0.10 -7.70
C GLY A 17 -6.48 0.85 -7.50
N THR A 18 -7.33 0.54 -6.53
CA THR A 18 -8.49 1.34 -6.15
C THR A 18 -8.21 2.04 -4.83
N VAL A 19 -8.54 3.34 -4.76
CA VAL A 19 -8.47 4.13 -3.53
C VAL A 19 -9.87 4.22 -2.94
N GLU A 20 -10.03 3.74 -1.71
CA GLU A 20 -11.29 3.78 -0.95
C GLU A 20 -11.02 4.40 0.43
N GLY A 21 -11.28 5.71 0.55
CA GLY A 21 -10.98 6.47 1.76
C GLY A 21 -9.49 6.42 2.10
N GLN A 22 -9.15 5.78 3.23
CA GLN A 22 -7.78 5.61 3.73
C GLN A 22 -7.15 4.26 3.36
N THR A 23 -7.80 3.49 2.48
CA THR A 23 -7.31 2.19 2.04
C THR A 23 -7.07 2.18 0.54
N VAL A 24 -5.96 1.57 0.13
CA VAL A 24 -5.67 1.29 -1.27
C VAL A 24 -5.63 -0.22 -1.47
N SER A 25 -6.41 -0.72 -2.42
CA SER A 25 -6.45 -2.15 -2.78
C SER A 25 -5.92 -2.36 -4.19
N PHE A 26 -5.09 -3.39 -4.35
CA PHE A 26 -4.60 -3.84 -5.65
C PHE A 26 -5.17 -5.21 -5.97
N PRO A 27 -5.57 -5.45 -7.24
CA PRO A 27 -6.07 -6.74 -7.68
C PRO A 27 -5.01 -7.83 -7.52
N ALA A 28 -5.46 -9.08 -7.50
CA ALA A 28 -4.56 -10.22 -7.46
C ALA A 28 -3.76 -10.33 -8.76
N VAL A 29 -2.45 -10.52 -8.64
CA VAL A 29 -1.59 -10.85 -9.78
C VAL A 29 -1.71 -12.36 -10.02
N ALA A 30 -2.35 -12.74 -11.13
CA ALA A 30 -2.67 -14.15 -11.41
C ALA A 30 -1.42 -15.05 -11.57
N LYS A 31 -0.34 -14.50 -12.12
CA LYS A 31 0.92 -15.22 -12.31
C LYS A 31 2.08 -14.25 -12.28
N LEU A 32 3.16 -14.65 -11.63
CA LEU A 32 4.46 -13.98 -11.68
C LEU A 32 5.45 -14.93 -12.37
N ALA A 33 5.96 -14.55 -13.54
CA ALA A 33 6.97 -15.34 -14.23
C ALA A 33 8.31 -15.30 -13.45
N PRO A 34 9.20 -16.28 -13.64
CA PRO A 34 10.52 -16.26 -13.01
C PRO A 34 11.25 -14.94 -13.29
N LYS A 35 11.78 -14.31 -12.23
CA LYS A 35 12.47 -13.01 -12.26
C LYS A 35 11.61 -11.82 -12.67
N GLN A 36 10.30 -11.98 -12.85
CA GLN A 36 9.40 -10.86 -13.08
C GLN A 36 9.22 -10.06 -11.78
N ALA A 37 9.26 -8.74 -11.91
CA ALA A 37 8.93 -7.81 -10.84
C ALA A 37 7.60 -7.10 -11.15
N VAL A 38 6.81 -6.84 -10.12
CA VAL A 38 5.61 -5.98 -10.21
C VAL A 38 5.86 -4.76 -9.34
N THR A 39 5.74 -3.58 -9.93
CA THR A 39 5.88 -2.31 -9.21
C THR A 39 4.49 -1.73 -8.97
N TYR A 40 4.21 -1.40 -7.71
CA TYR A 40 3.00 -0.70 -7.31
C TYR A 40 3.34 0.75 -6.98
N THR A 41 2.60 1.70 -7.55
CA THR A 41 2.82 3.12 -7.32
C THR A 41 1.56 3.76 -6.74
N ILE A 42 1.72 4.38 -5.58
CA ILE A 42 0.66 5.11 -4.87
C ILE A 42 1.14 6.55 -4.70
N LYS A 43 0.27 7.51 -5.01
CA LYS A 43 0.48 8.92 -4.67
C LYS A 43 -0.40 9.24 -3.47
N ALA A 44 0.19 9.85 -2.45
CA ALA A 44 -0.49 10.30 -1.26
C ALA A 44 -0.04 11.73 -0.89
N LYS A 45 -0.83 12.40 -0.06
CA LYS A 45 -0.54 13.75 0.45
C LYS A 45 -0.62 13.77 1.97
N GLY A 46 0.17 14.64 2.61
CA GLY A 46 -0.02 14.97 4.03
C GLY A 46 -1.35 15.69 4.22
N ALA A 47 -2.12 15.28 5.23
CA ALA A 47 -3.44 15.80 5.53
C ALA A 47 -3.51 16.42 6.93
N ASN A 48 -2.92 15.76 7.93
CA ASN A 48 -2.86 16.26 9.30
C ASN A 48 -1.42 16.15 9.83
N PRO A 49 -0.93 17.15 10.60
CA PRO A 49 0.36 17.06 11.25
C PRO A 49 0.42 15.86 12.21
N GLY A 50 1.58 15.20 12.26
CA GLY A 50 1.83 14.05 13.12
C GLY A 50 2.64 12.96 12.45
N ASP A 51 2.92 11.91 13.22
CA ASP A 51 3.65 10.74 12.75
C ASP A 51 2.70 9.73 12.12
N ALA A 52 2.93 9.44 10.85
CA ALA A 52 2.22 8.45 10.08
C ALA A 52 3.05 7.17 9.97
N ARG A 53 2.42 6.01 10.17
CA ARG A 53 2.94 4.71 9.75
C ARG A 53 2.00 4.08 8.74
N THR A 54 2.38 4.14 7.47
CA THR A 54 1.63 3.50 6.38
C THR A 54 1.95 2.01 6.39
N LYS A 55 0.92 1.16 6.36
CA LYS A 55 1.08 -0.29 6.42
C LYS A 55 0.74 -0.93 5.09
N PHE A 56 1.69 -1.70 4.56
CA PHE A 56 1.57 -2.45 3.33
C PHE A 56 1.44 -3.93 3.67
N THR A 57 0.34 -4.56 3.23
CA THR A 57 0.07 -5.98 3.47
C THR A 57 -0.04 -6.72 2.14
N LEU A 58 0.90 -7.63 1.88
CA LEU A 58 0.93 -8.50 0.72
C LEU A 58 0.59 -9.93 1.14
N THR A 59 -0.46 -10.49 0.54
CA THR A 59 -0.88 -11.88 0.68
C THR A 59 -0.62 -12.63 -0.62
N SER A 60 -0.29 -13.92 -0.51
CA SER A 60 -0.16 -14.85 -1.63
C SER A 60 -0.56 -16.24 -1.15
N ALA A 61 -1.16 -17.05 -2.02
CA ALA A 61 -1.50 -18.44 -1.71
C ALA A 61 -0.26 -19.32 -1.42
N GLU A 62 0.90 -18.93 -1.95
CA GLU A 62 2.16 -19.65 -1.74
C GLU A 62 2.88 -19.26 -0.43
N LEU A 63 2.45 -18.16 0.21
CA LEU A 63 3.03 -17.67 1.45
C LEU A 63 2.24 -18.17 2.65
N LYS A 64 2.94 -18.75 3.64
CA LYS A 64 2.32 -19.21 4.90
C LYS A 64 1.83 -18.06 5.78
N ALA A 65 2.44 -16.88 5.65
CA ALA A 65 2.08 -15.69 6.39
C ALA A 65 2.13 -14.48 5.45
N PRO A 66 1.29 -13.45 5.68
CA PRO A 66 1.36 -12.21 4.92
C PRO A 66 2.71 -11.52 5.11
N VAL A 67 3.22 -10.93 4.04
CA VAL A 67 4.35 -10.01 4.12
C VAL A 67 3.81 -8.64 4.50
N ILE A 68 4.35 -8.09 5.58
CA ILE A 68 3.99 -6.78 6.10
C ILE A 68 5.21 -5.87 5.99
N ALA A 69 5.03 -4.69 5.40
CA ALA A 69 5.99 -3.62 5.43
C ALA A 69 5.34 -2.35 5.99
N GLU A 70 6.12 -1.55 6.71
CA GLU A 70 5.66 -0.27 7.25
C GLU A 70 6.62 0.82 6.82
N GLU A 71 6.04 1.98 6.49
CA GLU A 71 6.81 3.16 6.12
C GLU A 71 6.40 4.32 7.03
N SER A 72 7.39 4.89 7.71
CA SER A 72 7.20 6.02 8.62
C SER A 72 7.33 7.33 7.87
N THR A 73 6.47 8.30 8.17
CA THR A 73 6.52 9.64 7.59
C THR A 73 5.97 10.64 8.59
N THR A 74 6.72 11.68 8.90
CA THR A 74 6.25 12.77 9.75
C THR A 74 5.69 13.88 8.88
N VAL A 75 4.45 14.28 9.13
CA VAL A 75 3.78 15.41 8.48
C VAL A 75 3.87 16.61 9.41
N TYR A 76 4.31 17.76 8.89
CA TYR A 76 4.49 19.01 9.63
C TYR A 76 3.43 20.05 9.24
#